data_AF-A0A969EJY2-F1
#
_entry.id   AF-A0A969EJY2-F1
#
_cell.length_a   1.000
_cell.length_b   1.000
_cell.length_c   1.000
_cell.angle_alpha   90.00
_cell.angle_beta   90.00
_cell.angle_gamma   90.00
#
_symmetry.space_group_name_H-M   'P 1'
#
loop_
_entity.id
_entity.type
_entity.pdbx_description
1 polymer ?
#
loop_
_entity_poly.entity_id
_entity_poly.type
_entity_poly.pdbx_seq_one_letter_code
_entity_poly.pdbx_strand_id
1 'polypeptide(L)'
;MLAQLLRVYKQVFDLSYFELEPSQYGEGSPEGIKTGAFWFYYKLGFRPQDKKLRRLADLEWKKINSKNNYRSSYKTLTKFTESNMELSFSEEVTLSASEISEIITAMFAEKFSNDRAKGVKVSVGNFIQKAGKPGKLTEDQRNVLTDISLVVEALKIKSPQKIEFLMELIKVKPKDLYRTQELWRRIF
;
A
#
# COMPACT_ATOMS: atom_id res chain seq x y z
N MET A 1 9.93 -20.18 -6.89
CA MET A 1 10.25 -18.91 -7.59
C MET A 1 9.85 -17.69 -6.76
N LEU A 2 8.57 -17.50 -6.41
CA LEU A 2 8.09 -16.29 -5.69
C LEU A 2 8.84 -15.98 -4.38
N ALA A 3 9.06 -16.97 -3.51
CA ALA A 3 9.78 -16.74 -2.24
C ALA A 3 11.22 -16.21 -2.43
N GLN A 4 11.91 -16.59 -3.52
CA GLN A 4 13.24 -16.07 -3.82
C GLN A 4 13.16 -14.63 -4.37
N LEU A 5 12.14 -14.33 -5.16
CA LEU A 5 11.89 -12.97 -5.63
C LEU A 5 11.61 -12.02 -4.44
N LEU A 6 10.73 -12.41 -3.52
CA LEU A 6 10.44 -11.63 -2.31
C LEU A 6 11.72 -11.42 -1.46
N ARG A 7 12.57 -12.44 -1.36
CA ARG A 7 13.85 -12.34 -0.65
C ARG A 7 14.78 -11.31 -1.29
N VAL A 8 14.94 -11.35 -2.61
CA VAL A 8 15.76 -10.37 -3.35
C VAL A 8 15.20 -8.97 -3.16
N TYR A 9 13.89 -8.77 -3.31
CA TYR A 9 13.26 -7.46 -3.09
C TYR A 9 13.48 -6.96 -1.66
N LYS A 10 13.29 -7.82 -0.65
CA LYS A 10 13.57 -7.46 0.75
C LYS A 10 15.02 -7.05 0.95
N GLN A 11 15.99 -7.78 0.38
CA GLN A 11 17.42 -7.46 0.56
C GLN A 11 17.82 -6.18 -0.17
N VAL A 12 17.31 -5.99 -1.38
CA VAL A 12 17.72 -4.92 -2.29
C VAL A 12 17.06 -3.59 -1.94
N PHE A 13 15.79 -3.61 -1.52
CA PHE A 13 15.00 -2.42 -1.22
C PHE A 13 14.80 -2.18 0.29
N ASP A 14 15.31 -3.11 1.11
CA ASP A 14 15.18 -3.11 2.58
C ASP A 14 13.76 -2.82 3.07
N LEU A 15 12.81 -3.57 2.49
CA LEU A 15 11.37 -3.43 2.73
C LEU A 15 10.99 -3.87 4.14
N SER A 16 10.18 -3.12 4.88
CA SER A 16 9.65 -3.56 6.18
C SER A 16 8.55 -4.61 6.04
N TYR A 17 7.82 -4.64 4.92
CA TYR A 17 6.76 -5.60 4.64
C TYR A 17 6.47 -5.73 3.14
N PHE A 18 5.68 -6.74 2.77
CA PHE A 18 4.99 -6.83 1.49
C PHE A 18 3.47 -6.77 1.71
N GLU A 19 2.76 -6.17 0.77
CA GLU A 19 1.29 -6.14 0.75
C GLU A 19 0.76 -6.88 -0.48
N LEU A 20 -0.41 -7.49 -0.33
CA LEU A 20 -1.12 -8.20 -1.37
C LEU A 20 -2.59 -7.80 -1.34
N GLU A 21 -3.08 -7.25 -2.43
CA GLU A 21 -4.48 -6.82 -2.58
C GLU A 21 -5.41 -8.02 -2.87
N PRO A 22 -6.67 -7.99 -2.40
CA PRO A 22 -7.70 -9.00 -2.68
C PRO A 22 -7.81 -9.44 -4.14
N SER A 23 -7.71 -8.51 -5.07
CA SER A 23 -7.74 -8.74 -6.52
C SER A 23 -6.66 -9.72 -6.99
N GLN A 24 -5.54 -9.81 -6.29
CA GLN A 24 -4.41 -10.68 -6.62
C GLN A 24 -4.59 -12.13 -6.12
N TYR A 25 -5.57 -12.38 -5.25
CA TYR A 25 -5.78 -13.70 -4.66
C TYR A 25 -7.24 -14.16 -4.58
N GLY A 26 -8.18 -13.44 -5.16
CA GLY A 26 -9.53 -13.96 -5.43
C GLY A 26 -10.65 -12.96 -5.63
N GLU A 27 -10.50 -11.69 -5.26
CA GLU A 27 -11.57 -10.69 -5.43
C GLU A 27 -11.91 -10.52 -6.92
N GLY A 28 -13.21 -10.52 -7.23
CA GLY A 28 -13.69 -10.44 -8.61
C GLY A 28 -13.47 -11.71 -9.45
N SER A 29 -12.88 -12.77 -8.89
CA SER A 29 -12.57 -14.01 -9.59
C SER A 29 -13.08 -15.26 -8.87
N PRO A 30 -14.25 -15.80 -9.25
CA PRO A 30 -14.77 -17.05 -8.67
C PRO A 30 -13.79 -18.22 -8.80
N GLU A 31 -13.05 -18.30 -9.91
CA GLU A 31 -12.01 -19.31 -10.09
C GLU A 31 -10.81 -19.07 -9.16
N GLY A 32 -10.39 -17.81 -8.98
CA GLY A 32 -9.36 -17.44 -8.00
C GLY A 32 -9.73 -17.91 -6.58
N ILE A 33 -10.98 -17.72 -6.17
CA ILE A 33 -11.49 -18.24 -4.90
C ILE A 33 -11.45 -19.77 -4.84
N LYS A 34 -11.92 -20.47 -5.88
CA LYS A 34 -11.96 -21.95 -5.91
C LYS A 34 -10.58 -22.58 -5.83
N THR A 35 -9.56 -21.97 -6.41
CA THR A 35 -8.18 -22.47 -6.33
C THR A 35 -7.61 -22.43 -4.92
N GLY A 36 -8.18 -21.62 -4.02
CA GLY A 36 -7.66 -21.42 -2.68
C GLY A 36 -6.36 -20.62 -2.66
N ALA A 37 -6.17 -19.70 -3.61
CA ALA A 37 -4.96 -18.87 -3.73
C ALA A 37 -4.59 -18.14 -2.42
N PHE A 38 -5.58 -17.74 -1.61
CA PHE A 38 -5.37 -17.24 -0.24
C PHE A 38 -4.39 -18.13 0.57
N TRP A 39 -4.60 -19.46 0.56
CA TRP A 39 -3.77 -20.38 1.32
C TRP A 39 -2.38 -20.57 0.75
N PHE A 40 -2.17 -20.30 -0.54
CA PHE A 40 -0.84 -20.27 -1.12
C PHE A 40 0.00 -19.15 -0.50
N TYR A 41 -0.54 -17.93 -0.44
CA TYR A 41 0.15 -16.79 0.20
C TYR A 41 0.24 -16.95 1.72
N TYR A 42 -0.80 -17.48 2.38
CA TYR A 42 -0.77 -17.75 3.82
C TYR A 42 0.40 -18.68 4.19
N LYS A 43 0.66 -19.72 3.40
CA LYS A 43 1.81 -20.63 3.59
C LYS A 43 3.17 -19.95 3.40
N LEU A 44 3.24 -18.88 2.60
CA LEU A 44 4.45 -18.07 2.43
C LEU A 44 4.68 -17.07 3.58
N GLY A 45 3.79 -17.06 4.58
CA GLY A 45 3.89 -16.19 5.75
C GLY A 45 2.97 -14.97 5.71
N PHE A 46 2.25 -14.73 4.61
CA PHE A 46 1.30 -13.63 4.55
C PHE A 46 0.13 -13.83 5.51
N ARG A 47 -0.39 -12.75 6.08
CA ARG A 47 -1.54 -12.77 7.00
C ARG A 47 -2.50 -11.63 6.67
N PRO A 48 -3.82 -11.79 6.86
CA PRO A 48 -4.76 -10.68 6.72
C PRO A 48 -4.36 -9.50 7.63
N GLN A 49 -4.46 -8.27 7.13
CA GLN A 49 -4.28 -7.06 7.94
C GLN A 49 -5.43 -6.89 8.94
N ASP A 50 -6.66 -7.20 8.54
CA ASP A 50 -7.81 -7.18 9.45
C ASP A 50 -7.66 -8.25 10.56
N LYS A 51 -7.71 -7.79 11.81
CA LYS A 51 -7.51 -8.64 12.99
C LYS A 51 -8.57 -9.74 13.13
N LYS A 52 -9.82 -9.51 12.69
CA LYS A 52 -10.90 -10.50 12.76
C LYS A 52 -10.70 -11.58 11.70
N LEU A 53 -10.32 -11.19 10.48
CA LEU A 53 -10.02 -12.12 9.39
C LEU A 53 -8.74 -12.91 9.66
N ARG A 54 -7.72 -12.31 10.29
CA ARG A 54 -6.52 -13.03 10.75
C ARG A 54 -6.88 -14.16 11.72
N ARG A 55 -7.68 -13.86 12.74
CA ARG A 55 -8.18 -14.87 13.70
C ARG A 55 -8.99 -15.97 13.00
N LEU A 56 -9.84 -15.61 12.04
CA LEU A 56 -10.61 -16.58 11.25
C LEU A 56 -9.68 -17.49 10.44
N ALA A 57 -8.65 -16.92 9.80
CA ALA A 57 -7.66 -17.67 9.04
C ALA A 57 -6.89 -18.64 9.94
N ASP A 58 -6.47 -18.22 11.13
CA ASP A 58 -5.76 -19.11 12.06
C ASP A 58 -6.63 -20.29 12.51
N LEU A 59 -7.93 -20.07 12.72
CA LEU A 59 -8.87 -21.14 13.06
C LEU A 59 -9.10 -22.12 11.90
N GLU A 60 -9.22 -21.61 10.67
CA GLU A 60 -9.34 -22.43 9.47
C GLU A 60 -8.06 -23.22 9.20
N TRP A 61 -6.89 -22.61 9.43
CA TRP A 61 -5.60 -23.28 9.29
C TRP A 61 -5.45 -24.46 10.26
N LYS A 62 -5.92 -24.31 11.50
CA LYS A 62 -5.99 -25.43 12.45
C LYS A 62 -6.86 -26.58 11.95
N LYS A 63 -8.00 -26.30 11.30
CA LYS A 63 -8.86 -27.33 10.69
C LYS A 63 -8.16 -28.02 9.52
N ILE A 64 -7.51 -27.25 8.64
CA ILE A 64 -6.72 -27.78 7.51
C ILE A 64 -5.65 -28.76 7.99
N ASN A 65 -4.95 -28.44 9.08
CA ASN A 65 -3.87 -29.30 9.59
C ASN A 65 -4.35 -30.51 10.41
N SER A 66 -5.59 -30.48 10.92
CA SER A 66 -6.13 -31.55 11.79
C SER A 66 -7.05 -32.54 11.08
N LYS A 67 -7.69 -32.13 9.98
CA LYS A 67 -8.70 -32.92 9.28
C LYS A 67 -8.20 -33.31 7.91
N ASN A 68 -8.14 -34.62 7.64
CA ASN A 68 -7.77 -35.12 6.33
C ASN A 68 -8.77 -34.62 5.26
N ASN A 69 -8.25 -34.21 4.10
CA ASN A 69 -9.02 -33.67 2.97
C ASN A 69 -9.90 -32.43 3.26
N TYR A 70 -9.71 -31.74 4.39
CA TYR A 70 -10.46 -30.52 4.67
C TYR A 70 -10.04 -29.38 3.74
N ARG A 71 -11.04 -28.67 3.20
CA ARG A 71 -10.86 -27.40 2.48
C ARG A 71 -11.81 -26.38 3.07
N SER A 72 -11.33 -25.14 3.23
CA SER A 72 -12.19 -24.01 3.59
C SER A 72 -13.31 -23.85 2.55
N SER A 73 -14.50 -23.49 3.03
CA SER A 73 -15.65 -23.29 2.15
C SER A 73 -15.43 -22.10 1.21
N TYR A 74 -16.10 -22.11 0.05
CA TYR A 74 -16.09 -20.97 -0.87
C TYR A 74 -16.46 -19.65 -0.15
N LYS A 75 -17.50 -19.68 0.69
CA LYS A 75 -17.92 -18.51 1.49
C LYS A 75 -16.81 -18.01 2.42
N THR A 76 -16.08 -18.91 3.06
CA THR A 76 -14.94 -18.55 3.91
C THR A 76 -13.81 -17.91 3.10
N LEU A 77 -13.50 -18.49 1.94
CA LEU A 77 -12.45 -17.98 1.05
C LEU A 77 -12.81 -16.61 0.47
N THR A 78 -14.08 -16.39 0.08
CA THR A 78 -14.58 -15.06 -0.32
C THR A 78 -14.47 -14.07 0.83
N LYS A 79 -14.77 -14.48 2.07
CA LYS A 79 -14.64 -13.58 3.22
C LYS A 79 -13.20 -13.10 3.44
N PHE A 80 -12.20 -13.92 3.11
CA PHE A 80 -10.81 -13.48 3.23
C PHE A 80 -10.44 -12.34 2.28
N THR A 81 -11.15 -12.17 1.17
CA THR A 81 -10.90 -11.07 0.22
C THR A 81 -11.44 -9.72 0.70
N GLU A 82 -11.99 -9.64 1.92
CA GLU A 82 -12.43 -8.38 2.53
C GLU A 82 -11.26 -7.57 3.15
N SER A 83 -9.99 -8.00 3.00
CA SER A 83 -8.82 -7.31 3.54
C SER A 83 -7.54 -7.60 2.75
N ASN A 84 -6.59 -6.68 2.70
CA ASN A 84 -5.25 -6.97 2.18
C ASN A 84 -4.54 -8.01 3.06
N MET A 85 -3.59 -8.74 2.45
CA MET A 85 -2.65 -9.57 3.21
C MET A 85 -1.29 -8.90 3.28
N GLU A 86 -0.59 -9.09 4.39
CA GLU A 86 0.76 -8.58 4.60
C GLU A 86 1.75 -9.70 4.95
N LEU A 87 2.99 -9.56 4.50
CA LEU A 87 4.14 -10.30 5.02
C LEU A 87 5.09 -9.28 5.65
N SER A 88 5.06 -9.17 6.99
CA SER A 88 5.87 -8.19 7.73
C SER A 88 7.19 -8.75 8.23
N PHE A 89 8.22 -7.90 8.23
CA PHE A 89 9.56 -8.15 8.77
C PHE A 89 9.93 -7.17 9.91
N SER A 90 9.03 -6.26 10.28
CA SER A 90 9.17 -5.34 11.42
C SER A 90 7.91 -5.30 12.28
N GLU A 91 8.07 -4.97 13.55
CA GLU A 91 6.94 -4.70 14.44
C GLU A 91 6.33 -3.30 14.24
N GLU A 92 7.04 -2.42 13.53
CA GLU A 92 6.55 -1.10 13.17
C GLU A 92 5.38 -1.21 12.19
N VAL A 93 4.25 -0.59 12.58
CA VAL A 93 3.07 -0.47 11.74
C VAL A 93 3.25 0.75 10.85
N THR A 94 3.42 0.51 9.55
CA THR A 94 3.44 1.55 8.51
C THR A 94 2.06 1.68 7.87
N LEU A 95 1.66 2.90 7.50
CA LEU A 95 0.43 3.11 6.74
C LEU A 95 0.52 2.42 5.37
N SER A 96 -0.49 1.62 5.02
CA SER A 96 -0.60 1.00 3.72
C SER A 96 -1.00 1.99 2.62
N ALA A 97 -0.82 1.61 1.36
CA ALA A 97 -1.29 2.43 0.24
C ALA A 97 -2.81 2.61 0.28
N SER A 98 -3.55 1.57 0.68
CA SER A 98 -5.01 1.60 0.84
C SER A 98 -5.42 2.57 1.96
N GLU A 99 -4.76 2.53 3.12
CA GLU A 99 -5.02 3.46 4.22
C GLU A 99 -4.76 4.92 3.81
N ILE A 100 -3.67 5.19 3.09
CA ILE A 100 -3.39 6.53 2.56
C ILE A 100 -4.49 6.98 1.57
N SER A 101 -4.95 6.09 0.70
CA SER A 101 -6.04 6.36 -0.24
C SER A 101 -7.35 6.69 0.46
N GLU A 102 -7.68 5.96 1.53
CA GLU A 102 -8.86 6.23 2.37
C GLU A 102 -8.76 7.59 3.06
N ILE A 103 -7.59 7.95 3.60
CA ILE A 103 -7.36 9.26 4.23
C ILE A 103 -7.51 10.38 3.18
N ILE A 104 -6.95 10.21 1.98
CA ILE A 104 -7.12 11.18 0.89
C ILE A 104 -8.59 11.31 0.51
N THR A 105 -9.32 10.19 0.40
CA THR A 105 -10.75 10.18 0.07
C THR A 105 -11.58 10.92 1.12
N ALA A 106 -11.35 10.64 2.40
CA ALA A 106 -12.00 11.35 3.50
C ALA A 106 -11.67 12.87 3.47
N MET A 107 -10.41 13.22 3.21
CA MET A 107 -10.00 14.62 3.04
C MET A 107 -10.78 15.33 1.92
N PHE A 108 -11.02 14.66 0.78
CA PHE A 108 -11.81 15.23 -0.31
C PHE A 108 -13.27 15.46 0.06
N ALA A 109 -13.89 14.51 0.77
CA ALA A 109 -15.25 14.66 1.26
C ALA A 109 -15.36 15.83 2.25
N GLU A 110 -14.45 15.92 3.22
CA GLU A 110 -14.49 16.91 4.29
C GLU A 110 -14.11 18.33 3.84
N LYS A 111 -13.00 18.50 3.13
CA LYS A 111 -12.42 19.82 2.83
C LYS A 111 -12.80 20.37 1.46
N PHE A 112 -13.16 19.49 0.53
CA PHE A 112 -13.27 19.86 -0.88
C PHE A 112 -14.64 19.54 -1.48
N SER A 113 -15.61 19.06 -0.68
CA SER A 113 -16.94 18.67 -1.19
C SER A 113 -16.86 17.70 -2.38
N ASN A 114 -15.86 16.80 -2.34
CA ASN A 114 -15.49 15.88 -3.41
C ASN A 114 -15.05 16.52 -4.75
N ASP A 115 -14.76 17.83 -4.78
CA ASP A 115 -14.20 18.49 -5.95
C ASP A 115 -12.70 18.16 -6.10
N ARG A 116 -12.42 17.23 -7.01
CA ARG A 116 -11.05 16.76 -7.29
C ARG A 116 -10.16 17.87 -7.82
N ALA A 117 -10.67 18.69 -8.75
CA ALA A 117 -9.88 19.75 -9.38
C ALA A 117 -9.46 20.80 -8.36
N LYS A 118 -10.40 21.21 -7.49
CA LYS A 118 -10.13 22.13 -6.39
C LYS A 118 -9.14 21.55 -5.39
N GLY A 119 -9.34 20.32 -4.92
CA GLY A 119 -8.46 19.71 -3.92
C GLY A 119 -7.03 19.50 -4.43
N VAL A 120 -6.86 19.08 -5.70
CA VAL A 120 -5.52 19.00 -6.32
C VAL A 120 -4.87 20.37 -6.39
N LYS A 121 -5.57 21.39 -6.92
CA LYS A 121 -5.03 22.76 -7.05
C LYS A 121 -4.58 23.32 -5.70
N VAL A 122 -5.39 23.17 -4.66
CA VAL A 122 -5.07 23.64 -3.31
C VAL A 122 -3.90 22.88 -2.72
N SER A 123 -3.90 21.54 -2.79
CA SER A 123 -2.84 20.70 -2.21
C SER A 123 -1.48 20.97 -2.87
N VAL A 124 -1.45 21.08 -4.20
CA VAL A 124 -0.22 21.43 -4.94
C VAL A 124 0.25 22.84 -4.59
N GLY A 125 -0.67 23.82 -4.48
CA GLY A 125 -0.33 25.18 -4.06
C GLY A 125 0.28 25.22 -2.66
N ASN A 126 -0.32 24.52 -1.70
CA ASN A 126 0.19 24.40 -0.33
C ASN A 126 1.57 23.74 -0.29
N PHE A 127 1.78 22.67 -1.06
CA PHE A 127 3.07 22.01 -1.15
C PHE A 127 4.14 22.94 -1.73
N ILE A 128 3.86 23.62 -2.84
CA ILE A 128 4.79 24.59 -3.46
C ILE A 128 5.14 25.73 -2.51
N GLN A 129 4.17 26.23 -1.73
CA GLN A 129 4.43 27.27 -0.74
C GLN A 129 5.41 26.81 0.35
N LYS A 130 5.32 25.54 0.77
CA LYS A 130 6.21 24.95 1.78
C LYS A 130 7.58 24.56 1.21
N ALA A 131 7.60 24.01 0.00
CA ALA A 131 8.76 23.33 -0.58
C ALA A 131 9.57 24.21 -1.54
N GLY A 132 9.01 25.34 -1.96
CA GLY A 132 9.53 26.16 -3.04
C GLY A 132 9.05 25.68 -4.42
N LYS A 133 9.05 26.60 -5.38
CA LYS A 133 8.58 26.30 -6.74
C LYS A 133 9.58 25.38 -7.45
N PRO A 134 9.16 24.20 -7.93
CA PRO A 134 10.03 23.36 -8.73
C PRO A 134 10.37 24.05 -10.05
N GLY A 135 11.52 23.69 -10.63
CA GLY A 135 11.88 24.07 -11.99
C GLY A 135 10.93 23.47 -13.04
N LYS A 136 11.32 23.54 -14.33
CA LYS A 136 10.52 22.94 -15.41
C LYS A 136 10.39 21.42 -15.21
N LEU A 137 9.15 20.95 -15.05
CA LEU A 137 8.82 19.54 -14.87
C LEU A 137 8.40 18.87 -16.18
N THR A 138 8.69 17.57 -16.32
CA THR A 138 8.06 16.71 -17.34
C THR A 138 6.61 16.39 -16.95
N GLU A 139 5.87 15.69 -17.81
CA GLU A 139 4.52 15.24 -17.51
C GLU A 139 4.50 14.23 -16.35
N ASP A 140 5.36 13.22 -16.39
CA ASP A 140 5.48 12.24 -15.29
C ASP A 140 5.80 12.92 -13.96
N GLN A 141 6.70 13.91 -13.97
CA GLN A 141 7.05 14.65 -12.76
C GLN A 141 5.88 15.52 -12.25
N ARG A 142 5.01 16.05 -13.14
CA ARG A 142 3.79 16.75 -12.72
C ARG A 142 2.78 15.80 -12.07
N ASN A 143 2.68 14.57 -12.58
CA ASN A 143 1.85 13.54 -11.97
C ASN A 143 2.37 13.19 -10.57
N VAL A 144 3.68 12.97 -10.43
CA VAL A 144 4.29 12.73 -9.11
C VAL A 144 4.08 13.90 -8.16
N LEU A 145 4.28 15.15 -8.61
CA LEU A 145 4.00 16.35 -7.80
C LEU A 145 2.56 16.35 -7.28
N THR A 146 1.60 15.99 -8.13
CA THR A 146 0.18 15.92 -7.75
C THR A 146 -0.03 14.89 -6.66
N ASP A 147 0.44 13.66 -6.85
CA ASP A 147 0.28 12.56 -5.90
C ASP A 147 0.88 12.89 -4.54
N ILE A 148 2.14 13.35 -4.51
CA ILE A 148 2.81 13.66 -3.24
C ILE A 148 2.16 14.85 -2.53
N SER A 149 1.62 15.82 -3.26
CA SER A 149 0.97 16.98 -2.67
C SER A 149 -0.31 16.57 -1.94
N LEU A 150 -1.06 15.63 -2.51
CA LEU A 150 -2.22 15.03 -1.85
C LEU A 150 -1.81 14.26 -0.60
N VAL A 151 -0.76 13.46 -0.65
CA VAL A 151 -0.24 12.71 0.50
C VAL A 151 0.22 13.65 1.62
N VAL A 152 0.96 14.73 1.28
CA VAL A 152 1.43 15.73 2.25
C VAL A 152 0.27 16.42 2.95
N GLU A 153 -0.76 16.81 2.20
CA GLU A 153 -1.95 17.48 2.76
C GLU A 153 -2.77 16.52 3.63
N ALA A 154 -2.96 15.28 3.17
CA ALA A 154 -3.71 14.23 3.86
C ALA A 154 -3.04 13.81 5.18
N LEU A 155 -1.75 13.51 5.14
CA LEU A 155 -0.96 13.08 6.30
C LEU A 155 -0.41 14.25 7.12
N LYS A 156 -0.73 15.50 6.75
CA LYS A 156 -0.33 16.73 7.44
C LYS A 156 1.19 16.81 7.67
N ILE A 157 1.98 16.41 6.67
CA ILE A 157 3.45 16.40 6.76
C ILE A 157 3.96 17.85 6.86
N LYS A 158 4.75 18.13 7.89
CA LYS A 158 5.30 19.47 8.19
C LYS A 158 6.83 19.52 8.31
N SER A 159 7.51 18.38 8.46
CA SER A 159 8.97 18.35 8.63
C SER A 159 9.67 18.94 7.39
N PRO A 160 10.51 19.98 7.54
CA PRO A 160 11.26 20.54 6.42
C PRO A 160 12.14 19.51 5.71
N GLN A 161 12.79 18.60 6.48
CA GLN A 161 13.60 17.53 5.90
C GLN A 161 12.77 16.58 5.03
N LYS A 162 11.58 16.18 5.51
CA LYS A 162 10.69 15.32 4.71
C LYS A 162 10.19 16.03 3.44
N ILE A 163 9.92 17.33 3.51
CA ILE A 163 9.52 18.13 2.35
C ILE A 163 10.66 18.22 1.32
N GLU A 164 11.91 18.35 1.76
CA GLU A 164 13.08 18.31 0.87
C GLU A 164 13.22 16.96 0.15
N PHE A 165 13.09 15.84 0.88
CA PHE A 165 13.10 14.51 0.26
C PHE A 165 11.95 14.32 -0.73
N LEU A 166 10.76 14.85 -0.44
CA LEU A 166 9.62 14.83 -1.35
C LEU A 166 9.87 15.66 -2.63
N MET A 167 10.58 16.78 -2.54
CA MET A 167 11.00 17.56 -3.71
C MET A 167 12.00 16.80 -4.59
N GLU A 168 12.93 16.07 -3.97
CA GLU A 168 13.83 15.18 -4.70
C GLU A 168 13.06 14.05 -5.38
N LEU A 169 12.10 13.45 -4.66
CA LEU A 169 11.28 12.34 -5.12
C LEU A 169 10.52 12.66 -6.42
N ILE A 170 10.04 13.90 -6.59
CA ILE A 170 9.40 14.36 -7.84
C ILE A 170 10.29 14.07 -9.06
N LYS A 171 11.59 14.34 -8.93
CA LYS A 171 12.54 14.23 -10.04
C LYS A 171 12.95 12.79 -10.32
N VAL A 172 13.07 12.00 -9.26
CA VAL A 172 13.67 10.66 -9.26
C VAL A 172 12.65 9.57 -9.57
N LYS A 173 11.41 9.68 -9.04
CA LYS A 173 10.38 8.64 -9.14
C LYS A 173 10.13 8.10 -10.57
N PRO A 174 10.13 8.94 -11.62
CA PRO A 174 9.94 8.44 -12.98
C PRO A 174 11.14 7.67 -13.57
N LYS A 175 12.31 7.67 -12.94
CA LYS A 175 13.58 7.24 -13.57
C LYS A 175 14.39 6.24 -12.76
N ASP A 176 14.34 6.30 -11.43
CA ASP A 176 15.21 5.52 -10.56
C ASP A 176 14.43 4.93 -9.39
N LEU A 177 14.12 3.64 -9.50
CA LEU A 177 13.36 2.90 -8.49
C LEU A 177 14.11 2.76 -7.16
N TYR A 178 15.44 2.62 -7.20
CA TYR A 178 16.26 2.43 -6.00
C TYR A 178 16.28 3.68 -5.14
N ARG A 179 16.59 4.82 -5.77
CA ARG A 179 16.61 6.11 -5.08
C ARG A 179 15.21 6.51 -4.61
N THR A 180 14.17 6.17 -5.38
CA THR A 180 12.77 6.36 -4.98
C THR A 180 12.46 5.62 -3.68
N GLN A 181 12.84 4.35 -3.59
CA GLN A 181 12.61 3.55 -2.39
C GLN A 181 13.39 4.09 -1.18
N GLU A 182 14.65 4.48 -1.39
CA GLU A 182 15.46 5.09 -0.33
C GLU A 182 14.82 6.36 0.23
N LEU A 183 14.30 7.23 -0.65
CA LEU A 183 13.62 8.46 -0.26
C LEU A 183 12.32 8.17 0.50
N TRP A 184 11.51 7.20 0.06
CA TRP A 184 10.29 6.84 0.77
C TRP A 184 10.55 6.43 2.22
N ARG A 185 11.59 5.64 2.46
CA ARG A 185 11.99 5.23 3.81
C ARG A 185 12.52 6.37 4.70
N ARG A 186 12.99 7.45 4.10
CA ARG A 186 13.39 8.66 4.85
C ARG A 186 12.17 9.53 5.18
N ILE A 187 11.07 9.37 4.45
CA ILE A 187 9.82 10.13 4.62
C ILE A 187 8.86 9.42 5.57
N PHE A 188 8.73 8.10 5.50
CA PHE A 188 7.86 7.26 6.32
C PHE A 188 8.67 6.20 7.04
#